data_AF-A0A504Z7M7-F1
#
_entry.id   AF-A0A504Z7M7-F1
#
_cell.length_a   1.000
_cell.length_b   1.000
_cell.length_c   1.000
_cell.angle_alpha   90.00
_cell.angle_beta   90.00
_cell.angle_gamma   90.00
#
_symmetry.space_group_name_H-M   'P 1'
#
loop_
_entity.id
_entity.type
_entity.pdbx_description
1 polymer ?
#
loop_
_entity_poly.entity_id
_entity_poly.type
_entity_poly.pdbx_seq_one_letter_code
_entity_poly.pdbx_strand_id
1 'polypeptide(L)'
;MVLQPNKPAPNFKGTAVVDGTFKEISLRDYEGKYLLIFFYPADFATYCWLNNAFTSPLFSGMFIIDGKGILRQITINDKPVGRSIDEAIRLLDAFQYVEKYGEVCPVNWKAGKKTIKPDMRASQDYFEEQAY
;
A
#
# COMPACT_ATOMS: atom_id res chain seq x y z
N MET A 1 -17.57 1.45 -10.68
CA MET A 1 -16.41 2.25 -10.21
C MET A 1 -15.19 1.34 -10.27
N VAL A 2 -14.11 1.74 -10.94
CA VAL A 2 -12.87 0.94 -11.04
C VAL A 2 -11.85 1.55 -10.10
N LEU A 3 -11.24 0.71 -9.26
CA LEU A 3 -10.18 1.13 -8.36
C LEU A 3 -8.89 1.31 -9.16
N GLN A 4 -8.35 2.52 -9.20
CA GLN A 4 -7.18 2.86 -10.02
C GLN A 4 -6.18 3.70 -9.22
N PRO A 5 -4.88 3.43 -9.32
CA PRO A 5 -3.85 4.32 -8.78
C PRO A 5 -3.98 5.74 -9.35
N ASN A 6 -3.57 6.73 -8.55
CA ASN A 6 -3.70 8.16 -8.83
C ASN A 6 -5.15 8.67 -8.96
N LYS A 7 -6.12 7.92 -8.46
CA LYS A 7 -7.51 8.38 -8.25
C LYS A 7 -7.82 8.46 -6.74
N PRO A 8 -8.80 9.28 -6.32
CA PRO A 8 -9.27 9.27 -4.95
C PRO A 8 -9.70 7.86 -4.52
N ALA A 9 -9.28 7.45 -3.33
CA ALA A 9 -9.73 6.20 -2.75
C ALA A 9 -11.25 6.26 -2.49
N PRO A 10 -11.99 5.16 -2.70
CA PRO A 10 -13.39 5.10 -2.35
C PRO A 10 -13.59 5.43 -0.88
N ASN A 11 -14.54 6.32 -0.59
CA ASN A 11 -14.87 6.64 0.78
C ASN A 11 -15.42 5.40 1.50
N PHE A 12 -15.03 5.21 2.75
CA PHE A 12 -15.58 4.17 3.62
C PHE A 12 -15.97 4.75 4.97
N LYS A 13 -16.94 4.09 5.60
CA LYS A 13 -17.39 4.38 6.95
C LYS A 13 -17.91 3.07 7.55
N GLY A 14 -17.51 2.75 8.77
CA GLY A 14 -17.93 1.52 9.43
C GLY A 14 -17.45 1.41 10.86
N THR A 15 -17.98 0.41 11.57
CA THR A 15 -17.57 0.09 12.93
C THR A 15 -16.28 -0.72 12.91
N ALA A 16 -15.27 -0.29 13.67
CA ALA A 16 -14.02 -1.00 13.86
C ALA A 16 -13.73 -1.21 15.35
N VAL A 17 -12.87 -2.18 15.65
CA VAL A 17 -12.33 -2.38 16.99
C VAL A 17 -11.00 -1.64 17.07
N VAL A 18 -10.91 -0.64 17.96
CA VAL A 18 -9.70 0.15 18.21
C VAL A 18 -9.44 0.12 19.71
N ASP A 19 -8.25 -0.35 20.12
CA ASP A 19 -7.87 -0.54 21.52
C ASP A 19 -8.89 -1.39 22.33
N GLY A 20 -9.46 -2.41 21.69
CA GLY A 20 -10.47 -3.29 22.30
C GLY A 20 -11.87 -2.70 22.42
N THR A 21 -12.09 -1.48 21.91
CA THR A 21 -13.40 -0.80 21.94
C THR A 21 -13.98 -0.61 20.55
N PHE A 22 -15.31 -0.69 20.43
CA PHE A 22 -15.99 -0.38 19.18
C PHE A 22 -16.00 1.12 18.96
N LYS A 23 -15.45 1.55 17.82
CA LYS A 23 -15.47 2.94 17.37
C LYS A 23 -15.96 2.99 15.93
N GLU A 24 -16.65 4.06 15.59
CA GLU A 24 -16.96 4.36 14.20
C GLU A 24 -15.71 5.00 13.56
N ILE A 25 -15.27 4.46 12.43
CA ILE A 25 -14.14 4.99 11.67
C ILE A 25 -14.58 5.28 10.24
N SER A 26 -13.90 6.23 9.61
CA SER A 26 -14.09 6.63 8.23
C SER A 26 -12.76 6.97 7.58
N LEU A 27 -12.74 7.04 6.24
CA LEU A 27 -11.55 7.43 5.50
C LEU A 27 -11.04 8.83 5.92
N ARG A 28 -11.96 9.73 6.31
CA ARG A 28 -11.64 11.12 6.70
C ARG A 28 -10.84 11.21 7.99
N ASP A 29 -10.98 10.24 8.90
CA ASP A 29 -10.26 10.23 10.17
C ASP A 29 -8.73 10.05 9.98
N TYR A 30 -8.30 9.68 8.77
CA TYR A 30 -6.91 9.47 8.39
C TYR A 30 -6.37 10.54 7.43
N GLU A 31 -7.09 11.64 7.23
CA GLU A 31 -6.60 12.76 6.41
C GLU A 31 -5.27 13.30 6.93
N GLY A 32 -4.36 13.63 6.02
CA GLY A 32 -2.99 14.05 6.33
C GLY A 32 -2.05 12.91 6.75
N LYS A 33 -2.52 11.66 6.83
CA LYS A 33 -1.70 10.49 7.14
C LYS A 33 -1.69 9.50 5.97
N TYR A 34 -0.57 8.81 5.79
CA TYR A 34 -0.58 7.62 4.93
C TYR A 34 -1.38 6.51 5.60
N LEU A 35 -2.27 5.88 4.84
CA LEU A 35 -3.12 4.80 5.28
C LEU A 35 -2.81 3.52 4.50
N LEU A 36 -2.45 2.48 5.23
CA LEU A 36 -2.20 1.14 4.70
C LEU A 36 -3.38 0.24 5.07
N ILE A 37 -4.21 -0.12 4.10
CA ILE A 37 -5.42 -0.94 4.33
C ILE A 37 -5.15 -2.37 3.86
N PHE A 38 -5.39 -3.34 4.74
CA PHE A 38 -5.31 -4.76 4.42
C PHE A 38 -6.69 -5.40 4.48
N PHE A 39 -7.08 -6.04 3.39
CA PHE A 39 -8.25 -6.91 3.34
C PHE A 39 -7.80 -8.36 3.48
N TYR A 40 -8.53 -9.16 4.24
CA TYR A 40 -8.27 -10.58 4.43
C TYR A 40 -9.61 -11.34 4.37
N PRO A 41 -9.59 -12.63 4.01
CA PRO A 41 -10.80 -13.32 3.55
C PRO A 41 -11.82 -13.61 4.66
N ALA A 42 -11.37 -13.96 5.86
CA ALA A 42 -12.23 -14.29 7.00
C ALA A 42 -11.43 -14.34 8.31
N ASP A 43 -12.10 -14.05 9.42
CA ASP A 43 -11.60 -14.39 10.76
C ASP A 43 -11.60 -15.91 10.95
N PHE A 44 -10.63 -16.43 11.70
CA PHE A 44 -10.49 -17.87 11.98
C PHE A 44 -10.39 -18.75 10.72
N ALA A 45 -9.81 -18.24 9.63
CA ALA A 45 -9.75 -18.92 8.34
C ALA A 45 -9.15 -20.35 8.40
N THR A 46 -8.21 -20.61 9.30
CA THR A 46 -7.65 -21.96 9.53
C THR A 46 -8.68 -22.94 10.08
N TYR A 47 -9.51 -22.51 11.03
CA TYR A 47 -10.64 -23.30 11.53
C TYR A 47 -11.69 -23.54 10.45
N CYS A 48 -12.02 -22.52 9.65
CA CYS A 48 -12.92 -22.69 8.51
C CYS A 48 -12.36 -23.67 7.47
N TRP A 49 -11.04 -23.78 7.34
CA TRP A 49 -10.39 -24.68 6.38
C TRP A 49 -10.54 -26.13 6.81
N LEU A 50 -10.27 -26.39 8.09
CA LEU A 50 -10.45 -27.70 8.71
C LEU A 50 -11.91 -28.18 8.64
N ASN A 51 -12.87 -27.25 8.66
CA ASN A 51 -14.30 -27.57 8.65
C ASN A 51 -14.99 -27.39 7.29
N ASN A 52 -14.22 -27.24 6.20
CA ASN A 52 -14.75 -27.04 4.83
C ASN A 52 -15.74 -25.86 4.69
N ALA A 53 -15.63 -24.83 5.51
CA ALA A 53 -16.49 -23.64 5.50
C ALA A 53 -15.92 -22.50 4.61
N PHE A 54 -15.32 -22.84 3.48
CA PHE A 54 -14.71 -21.85 2.57
C PHE A 54 -15.74 -21.31 1.57
N THR A 55 -16.41 -20.20 1.91
CA THR A 55 -17.34 -19.52 1.00
C THR A 55 -17.00 -18.04 0.74
N SER A 56 -15.92 -17.50 1.32
CA SER A 56 -15.58 -16.08 1.14
C SER A 56 -14.99 -15.82 -0.27
N PRO A 57 -15.61 -14.93 -1.08
CA PRO A 57 -15.11 -14.52 -2.40
C PRO A 57 -14.00 -13.45 -2.31
N LEU A 58 -13.60 -13.03 -1.11
CA LEU A 58 -12.64 -11.95 -0.92
C LEU A 58 -11.19 -12.44 -1.13
N PHE A 59 -10.45 -11.71 -1.97
CA PHE A 59 -9.01 -11.88 -2.15
C PHE A 59 -8.22 -11.10 -1.09
N SER A 60 -6.95 -11.47 -0.91
CA SER A 60 -6.03 -10.77 0.00
C SER A 60 -5.51 -9.50 -0.66
N GLY A 61 -6.19 -8.38 -0.42
CA GLY A 61 -5.84 -7.06 -0.97
C GLY A 61 -5.04 -6.20 0.01
N MET A 62 -4.12 -5.39 -0.51
CA MET A 62 -3.44 -4.32 0.23
C MET A 62 -3.49 -3.03 -0.59
N PHE A 63 -3.76 -1.92 0.10
CA PHE A 63 -3.90 -0.60 -0.51
C PHE A 63 -3.08 0.43 0.24
N ILE A 64 -2.30 1.22 -0.49
CA ILE A 64 -1.58 2.39 0.04
C ILE A 64 -2.32 3.64 -0.41
N ILE A 65 -2.81 4.42 0.55
CA ILE A 65 -3.49 5.70 0.33
C ILE A 65 -2.63 6.78 0.96
N ASP A 66 -2.40 7.89 0.25
CA ASP A 66 -1.62 9.01 0.78
C ASP A 66 -2.46 9.94 1.69
N GLY A 67 -1.79 10.93 2.30
CA GLY A 67 -2.45 11.91 3.16
C GLY A 67 -3.50 12.80 2.47
N LYS A 68 -3.57 12.78 1.13
CA LYS A 68 -4.56 13.51 0.33
C LYS A 68 -5.76 12.61 -0.05
N GLY A 69 -5.79 11.37 0.45
CA GLY A 69 -6.83 10.40 0.11
C GLY A 69 -6.70 9.81 -1.29
N ILE A 70 -5.54 9.93 -1.93
CA ILE A 70 -5.27 9.37 -3.26
C ILE A 70 -4.69 7.97 -3.12
N LEU A 71 -5.27 7.02 -3.85
CA LEU A 71 -4.75 5.65 -3.92
C LEU A 71 -3.45 5.64 -4.72
N ARG A 72 -2.37 5.14 -4.11
CA ARG A 72 -1.03 5.09 -4.71
C ARG A 72 -0.64 3.71 -5.20
N GLN A 73 -1.03 2.67 -4.48
CA GLN A 73 -0.61 1.31 -4.80
C GLN A 73 -1.67 0.27 -4.39
N ILE A 74 -1.74 -0.79 -5.18
CA ILE A 74 -2.65 -1.93 -5.00
C ILE A 74 -1.84 -3.22 -5.13
N THR A 75 -1.85 -4.07 -4.11
CA THR A 75 -1.40 -5.48 -4.22
C THR A 75 -2.60 -6.38 -4.03
N ILE A 76 -2.79 -7.34 -4.93
CA ILE A 76 -3.80 -8.38 -4.80
C ILE A 76 -3.09 -9.72 -4.90
N ASN A 77 -3.17 -10.51 -3.84
CA ASN A 77 -2.67 -11.87 -3.82
C ASN A 77 -3.82 -12.85 -3.95
N ASP A 78 -3.55 -13.96 -4.63
CA ASP A 78 -4.44 -15.12 -4.54
C ASP A 78 -4.43 -15.70 -3.12
N LYS A 79 -5.48 -16.46 -2.78
CA LYS A 79 -5.75 -16.96 -1.43
C LYS A 79 -4.58 -17.71 -0.75
N PRO A 80 -3.80 -18.57 -1.43
CA PRO A 80 -2.74 -19.32 -0.75
C PRO A 80 -1.46 -18.50 -0.53
N VAL A 81 -1.34 -17.30 -1.13
CA VAL A 81 -0.09 -16.53 -1.12
C VAL A 81 -0.16 -15.36 -0.15
N GLY A 82 0.65 -15.42 0.90
CA GLY A 82 0.81 -14.34 1.87
C GLY A 82 1.42 -13.07 1.27
N ARG A 83 1.19 -11.93 1.94
CA ARG A 83 1.80 -10.63 1.59
C ARG A 83 3.15 -10.47 2.28
N SER A 84 3.98 -9.56 1.77
CA SER A 84 5.23 -9.15 2.40
C SER A 84 5.06 -7.81 3.12
N ILE A 85 5.39 -7.77 4.40
CA ILE A 85 5.40 -6.52 5.20
C ILE A 85 6.58 -5.64 4.79
N ASP A 86 7.74 -6.24 4.52
CA ASP A 86 8.93 -5.50 4.08
C ASP A 86 8.67 -4.74 2.78
N GLU A 87 7.90 -5.34 1.86
CA GLU A 87 7.51 -4.66 0.63
C GLU A 87 6.52 -3.52 0.88
N ALA A 88 5.58 -3.69 1.81
CA ALA A 88 4.65 -2.64 2.18
C ALA A 88 5.37 -1.43 2.79
N ILE A 89 6.34 -1.67 3.68
CA ILE A 89 7.18 -0.62 4.29
C ILE A 89 8.05 0.04 3.22
N ARG A 90 8.70 -0.76 2.35
CA ARG A 90 9.54 -0.24 1.25
C ARG A 90 8.76 0.69 0.32
N LEU A 91 7.53 0.32 -0.03
CA LEU A 91 6.66 1.15 -0.87
C LEU A 91 6.21 2.41 -0.16
N LEU A 92 5.85 2.32 1.12
CA LEU A 92 5.51 3.48 1.94
C LEU A 92 6.66 4.50 1.99
N ASP A 93 7.87 4.03 2.28
CA ASP A 93 9.09 4.85 2.29
C ASP A 93 9.34 5.50 0.93
N ALA A 94 9.13 4.76 -0.16
CA ALA A 94 9.33 5.25 -1.52
C ALA A 94 8.34 6.37 -1.85
N PHE A 95 7.05 6.20 -1.54
CA PHE A 95 6.05 7.25 -1.79
C PHE A 95 6.31 8.50 -0.95
N GLN A 96 6.69 8.34 0.32
CA GLN A 96 7.05 9.46 1.18
C GLN A 96 8.30 10.19 0.68
N TYR A 97 9.29 9.45 0.17
CA TYR A 97 10.50 10.04 -0.41
C TYR A 97 10.17 10.86 -1.65
N VAL A 98 9.40 10.30 -2.58
CA VAL A 98 8.98 10.98 -3.82
C VAL A 98 8.19 12.25 -3.49
N GLU A 99 7.28 12.20 -2.51
CA GLU A 99 6.50 13.38 -2.09
C GLU A 99 7.38 14.48 -1.48
N LYS A 100 8.41 14.10 -0.71
CA LYS A 100 9.29 15.05 -0.03
C LYS A 100 10.35 15.67 -0.94
N TYR A 101 10.97 14.88 -1.81
CA TYR A 101 12.14 15.30 -2.60
C TYR A 101 11.83 15.54 -4.08
N GLY A 102 10.69 15.05 -4.59
CA GLY A 102 10.32 15.15 -6.00
C GLY A 102 11.17 14.29 -6.93
N GLU A 103 12.00 13.40 -6.39
CA GLU A 103 12.80 12.44 -7.14
C GLU A 103 12.06 11.10 -7.30
N VAL A 104 12.43 10.28 -8.28
CA VAL A 104 11.80 8.98 -8.51
C VAL A 104 12.67 7.83 -7.98
N CYS A 105 12.00 6.82 -7.44
CA CYS A 105 12.64 5.65 -6.85
C CYS A 105 12.85 4.55 -7.93
N PRO A 106 14.08 4.06 -8.14
CA PRO A 106 14.36 2.97 -9.07
C PRO A 106 13.81 1.61 -8.60
N VAL A 107 13.92 0.59 -9.46
CA VAL A 107 13.56 -0.79 -9.12
C VAL A 107 14.35 -1.27 -7.90
N ASN A 108 13.70 -1.98 -6.99
CA ASN A 108 14.28 -2.47 -5.73
C ASN A 108 14.86 -1.37 -4.81
N TRP A 109 14.46 -0.10 -5.00
CA TRP A 109 14.89 0.99 -4.13
C TRP A 109 14.48 0.75 -2.69
N LYS A 110 15.37 1.13 -1.76
CA LYS A 110 15.19 1.12 -0.31
C LYS A 110 15.66 2.46 0.26
N ALA A 111 15.13 2.84 1.43
CA ALA A 111 15.52 4.06 2.10
C ALA A 111 17.05 4.24 2.19
N GLY A 112 17.54 5.42 1.80
CA GLY A 112 18.97 5.75 1.78
C GLY A 112 19.74 5.32 0.52
N LYS A 113 19.11 4.60 -0.43
CA LYS A 113 19.71 4.32 -1.74
C LYS A 113 19.52 5.50 -2.70
N LYS A 114 20.38 5.56 -3.72
CA LYS A 114 20.33 6.58 -4.77
C LYS A 114 19.00 6.55 -5.52
N THR A 115 18.57 7.73 -5.92
CA THR A 115 17.31 8.03 -6.59
C THR A 115 17.58 8.73 -7.91
N ILE A 116 16.56 8.85 -8.75
CA ILE A 116 16.68 9.45 -10.07
C ILE A 116 15.96 10.80 -10.06
N LYS A 117 16.64 11.86 -10.47
CA LYS A 117 16.00 13.16 -10.69
C LYS A 117 15.15 13.11 -11.96
N PRO A 118 13.90 13.59 -11.96
CA PRO A 118 13.00 13.53 -13.12
C PRO A 118 13.33 14.62 -14.16
N ASP A 119 14.59 14.69 -14.57
CA ASP A 119 15.09 15.55 -15.65
C ASP A 119 16.02 14.75 -16.56
N MET A 120 15.95 15.01 -17.87
CA MET A 120 16.72 14.25 -18.86
C MET A 120 18.22 14.33 -18.62
N ARG A 121 18.74 15.51 -18.23
CA ARG A 121 20.18 15.70 -18.00
C ARG A 121 20.57 15.22 -16.62
N ALA A 122 19.81 15.62 -15.59
CA ALA A 122 20.14 15.26 -14.21
C ALA A 122 19.97 13.76 -13.90
N SER A 123 19.21 13.03 -14.72
CA SER A 123 19.12 11.57 -14.60
C SER A 123 20.35 10.82 -15.12
N GLN A 124 21.17 11.45 -15.97
CA GLN A 124 22.39 10.83 -16.52
C GLN A 124 23.38 10.50 -15.41
N ASP A 125 23.55 11.39 -14.43
CA ASP A 125 24.39 11.17 -13.25
C ASP A 125 24.08 9.83 -12.56
N TYR A 126 22.79 9.49 -12.43
CA TYR A 126 22.39 8.21 -11.84
C TYR A 126 22.77 7.03 -12.74
N PHE A 127 22.52 7.11 -14.05
CA PHE A 127 22.78 6.00 -14.96
C PHE A 127 24.27 5.75 -15.21
N GLU A 128 25.09 6.80 -15.28
CA GLU A 128 26.54 6.68 -15.43
C GLU A 128 27.18 5.98 -14.22
N GLU A 129 26.71 6.28 -13.00
CA GLU A 129 27.18 5.65 -11.78
C GLU A 129 26.77 4.17 -11.63
N GLN A 130 25.71 3.75 -12.32
CA GLN A 130 25.24 2.35 -12.33
C GLN A 130 25.80 1.55 -13.51
N ALA A 131 26.51 2.19 -14.45
CA ALA A 131 26.99 1.58 -15.69
C ALA A 131 28.27 0.72 -15.54
N TYR A 132 28.67 0.35 -14.31
CA TYR A 132 29.85 -0.46 -14.02
C TYR A 132 29.55 -1.57 -13.01
#